data_AF-A0A1W2BRB6-F1
#
_entry.id   AF-A0A1W2BRB6-F1
#
_cell.length_a   1.000
_cell.length_b   1.000
_cell.length_c   1.000
_cell.angle_alpha   90.00
_cell.angle_beta   90.00
_cell.angle_gamma   90.00
#
_symmetry.space_group_name_H-M   'P 1'
#
loop_
_entity.id
_entity.type
_entity.pdbx_description
1 polymer ?
#
loop_
_entity_poly.entity_id
_entity_poly.type
_entity_poly.pdbx_seq_one_letter_code
_entity_poly.pdbx_strand_id
1 'polypeptide(L)'
;MPLLFLVLEGCSGKKWTAGIMRIVLTQIEATYDLELMEQQFYTELGIAIRSYRRSKNLSQDYMAKKLNISQTAYSKIEAGKSGFSAFRLRHIFKILGIDPRIIIAPILEG
;
A
#
# COMPACT_ATOMS: atom_id res chain seq x y z
N MET A 1 -14.10 -10.62 -2.98
CA MET A 1 -15.33 -11.42 -2.86
C MET A 1 -15.11 -12.88 -3.29
N PRO A 2 -14.28 -13.66 -2.56
CA PRO A 2 -14.54 -15.11 -2.40
C PRO A 2 -14.44 -15.64 -0.96
N LEU A 3 -13.93 -14.86 0.01
CA LEU A 3 -13.70 -15.31 1.40
C LEU A 3 -14.98 -15.39 2.24
N LEU A 4 -15.99 -14.56 1.95
CA LEU A 4 -17.27 -14.54 2.67
C LEU A 4 -18.03 -15.88 2.58
N PHE A 5 -17.90 -16.58 1.45
CA PHE A 5 -18.62 -17.82 1.18
C PHE A 5 -18.02 -19.01 1.95
N LEU A 6 -16.69 -19.09 2.05
CA LEU A 6 -15.97 -20.19 2.70
C LEU A 6 -16.14 -20.20 4.24
N VAL A 7 -16.23 -19.03 4.88
CA VAL A 7 -16.43 -18.95 6.34
C VAL A 7 -17.83 -19.40 6.74
N LEU A 8 -18.84 -19.13 5.90
CA LEU A 8 -20.22 -19.54 6.14
C LEU A 8 -20.42 -21.05 5.93
N GLU A 9 -19.74 -21.65 4.94
CA GLU A 9 -19.83 -23.09 4.69
C GLU A 9 -19.03 -23.95 5.69
N GLY A 10 -17.96 -23.41 6.29
CA GLY A 10 -17.17 -24.12 7.31
C GLY A 10 -17.85 -24.26 8.68
N CYS A 11 -18.93 -23.53 8.95
CA CYS A 11 -19.68 -23.57 10.21
C CYS A 11 -20.91 -24.49 10.12
N SER A 12 -20.74 -25.72 9.62
CA SER A 12 -21.80 -26.73 9.67
C SER A 12 -22.10 -27.11 11.13
N GLY A 13 -23.11 -26.48 11.74
CA GLY A 13 -23.73 -26.95 12.99
C GLY A 13 -23.81 -25.97 14.18
N LYS A 14 -23.28 -24.75 14.11
CA LYS A 14 -23.37 -23.78 15.23
C LYS A 14 -24.35 -22.64 14.91
N LYS A 15 -25.42 -22.51 15.71
CA LYS A 15 -26.35 -21.36 15.66
C LYS A 15 -25.70 -20.15 16.32
N TRP A 16 -25.25 -19.19 15.52
CA TRP A 16 -24.73 -17.92 16.02
C TRP A 16 -25.89 -16.98 16.35
N THR A 17 -25.86 -16.35 17.52
CA THR A 17 -26.85 -15.33 17.88
C THR A 17 -26.61 -14.07 17.06
N ALA A 18 -27.65 -13.25 16.87
CA ALA A 18 -27.56 -11.99 16.14
C ALA A 18 -26.45 -11.06 16.71
N GLY A 19 -26.20 -11.12 18.02
CA GLY A 19 -25.10 -10.39 18.65
C GLY A 19 -23.72 -10.87 18.21
N ILE A 20 -23.51 -12.19 18.10
CA ILE A 20 -22.22 -12.72 17.65
C ILE A 20 -22.03 -12.51 16.14
N MET A 21 -23.08 -12.67 15.33
CA MET A 21 -23.02 -12.34 13.91
C MET A 21 -22.67 -10.86 13.71
N ARG A 22 -23.27 -9.96 14.48
CA ARG A 22 -22.95 -8.53 14.42
C ARG A 22 -21.49 -8.28 14.78
N ILE A 23 -20.98 -8.87 15.87
CA ILE A 23 -19.56 -8.72 16.26
C ILE A 23 -18.62 -9.23 15.16
N VAL A 24 -18.87 -10.43 14.61
CA VAL A 24 -18.04 -11.03 13.56
C VAL A 24 -18.09 -10.19 12.27
N LEU A 25 -19.27 -9.74 11.85
CA LEU A 25 -19.42 -8.86 10.69
C LEU A 25 -18.69 -7.52 10.88
N THR A 26 -18.81 -6.91 12.07
CA THR A 26 -18.14 -5.63 12.37
C THR A 26 -16.61 -5.81 12.39
N GLN A 27 -16.11 -6.93 12.93
CA GLN A 27 -14.68 -7.25 12.93
C GLN A 27 -14.17 -7.51 11.52
N ILE A 28 -14.94 -8.20 10.69
CA ILE A 28 -14.61 -8.45 9.28
C ILE A 28 -14.57 -7.11 8.51
N GLU A 29 -15.58 -6.26 8.66
CA GLU A 29 -15.63 -4.93 8.03
C GLU A 29 -14.42 -4.07 8.43
N ALA A 30 -14.08 -4.01 9.72
CA ALA A 30 -12.92 -3.26 10.21
C ALA A 30 -11.57 -3.81 9.70
N THR A 31 -11.46 -5.13 9.51
CA THR A 31 -10.25 -5.72 8.90
C THR A 31 -10.12 -5.41 7.41
N TYR A 32 -11.24 -5.30 6.69
CA TYR A 32 -11.24 -4.88 5.28
C TYR A 32 -10.86 -3.41 5.12
N ASP A 33 -11.30 -2.54 6.03
CA ASP A 33 -10.92 -1.13 6.01
C ASP A 33 -9.41 -0.94 6.17
N LEU A 34 -8.74 -1.71 7.04
CA LEU A 34 -7.29 -1.63 7.24
C LEU A 34 -6.48 -2.04 6.00
N GLU A 35 -6.87 -3.12 5.33
CA GLU A 35 -6.18 -3.60 4.12
C GLU A 35 -6.41 -2.64 2.93
N LEU A 36 -7.62 -2.07 2.81
CA LEU A 36 -7.92 -1.08 1.78
C LEU A 36 -7.13 0.22 1.99
N MET A 37 -7.01 0.68 3.24
CA MET A 37 -6.25 1.87 3.60
C MET A 37 -4.74 1.70 3.32
N GLU A 38 -4.16 0.54 3.60
CA GLU A 38 -2.75 0.27 3.30
C GLU A 38 -2.48 0.36 1.78
N GLN A 39 -3.38 -0.21 0.96
CA GLN A 39 -3.22 -0.16 -0.49
C GLN A 39 -3.37 1.27 -1.04
N GLN A 40 -4.27 2.07 -0.46
CA GLN A 40 -4.42 3.48 -0.81
C GLN A 40 -3.14 4.26 -0.50
N PHE A 41 -2.56 4.07 0.69
CA PHE A 41 -1.30 4.70 1.10
C PHE A 41 -0.17 4.42 0.10
N TYR A 42 0.04 3.16 -0.29
CA TYR A 42 1.10 2.82 -1.25
C TYR A 42 0.86 3.43 -2.64
N THR A 43 -0.39 3.58 -3.04
CA THR A 43 -0.77 4.16 -4.33
C THR A 43 -0.43 5.65 -4.36
N GLU A 44 -0.85 6.41 -3.35
CA GLU A 44 -0.55 7.84 -3.23
C GLU A 44 0.96 8.09 -3.12
N LEU A 45 1.66 7.27 -2.33
CA LEU A 45 3.10 7.38 -2.19
C LEU A 45 3.83 7.11 -3.51
N GLY A 46 3.40 6.10 -4.27
CA GLY A 46 3.95 5.80 -5.60
C GLY A 46 3.74 6.93 -6.60
N ILE A 47 2.56 7.56 -6.59
CA ILE A 47 2.23 8.72 -7.42
C ILE A 47 3.13 9.92 -7.07
N ALA A 48 3.30 10.20 -5.78
CA ALA A 48 4.15 11.29 -5.31
C ALA A 48 5.62 11.08 -5.73
N ILE A 49 6.17 9.88 -5.51
CA ILE A 49 7.53 9.51 -5.95
C ILE A 49 7.70 9.72 -7.46
N ARG A 50 6.71 9.29 -8.25
CA ARG A 50 6.72 9.48 -9.72
C ARG A 50 6.73 10.96 -10.10
N SER A 51 5.90 11.77 -9.45
CA SER A 51 5.80 13.21 -9.71
C SER A 51 7.14 13.90 -9.48
N TYR A 52 7.75 13.66 -8.33
CA TYR A 52 9.06 14.23 -7.97
C TYR A 52 10.21 13.71 -8.83
N ARG A 53 10.18 12.43 -9.22
CA ARG A 53 11.18 11.91 -10.17
C ARG A 53 11.10 12.66 -11.50
N ARG A 54 9.88 12.89 -12.01
CA ARG A 54 9.65 13.59 -13.29
C ARG A 54 10.04 15.06 -13.22
N SER A 55 9.77 15.76 -12.11
CA SER A 55 10.21 17.15 -11.94
C SER A 55 11.72 17.31 -11.95
N LYS A 56 12.47 16.24 -11.63
CA LYS A 56 13.92 16.17 -11.73
C LYS A 56 14.44 15.60 -13.04
N ASN A 57 13.58 15.32 -14.01
CA ASN A 57 13.93 14.70 -15.30
C ASN A 57 14.68 13.36 -15.18
N LEU A 58 14.46 12.62 -14.08
CA LEU A 58 15.10 11.32 -13.87
C LEU A 58 14.29 10.22 -14.53
N SER A 59 14.92 9.27 -15.22
CA SER A 59 14.23 8.11 -15.80
C SER A 59 13.95 7.01 -14.75
N GLN A 60 12.98 6.14 -15.00
CA GLN A 60 12.74 4.97 -14.15
C GLN A 60 13.95 4.01 -14.16
N ASP A 61 14.63 3.88 -15.30
CA ASP A 61 15.85 3.09 -15.44
C ASP A 61 17.00 3.63 -14.57
N TYR A 62 17.17 4.96 -14.53
CA TYR A 62 18.14 5.60 -13.65
C TYR A 62 17.87 5.27 -12.16
N MET A 63 16.62 5.40 -11.73
CA MET A 63 16.24 5.11 -10.35
C MET A 63 16.46 3.63 -10.00
N ALA A 64 16.06 2.74 -10.90
CA ALA A 64 16.23 1.29 -10.74
C ALA A 64 17.71 0.92 -10.59
N LYS A 65 18.59 1.48 -11.42
CA LYS A 65 20.05 1.33 -11.33
C LYS A 65 20.59 1.81 -9.99
N LYS A 66 20.16 2.98 -9.51
CA LYS A 66 20.59 3.52 -8.20
C LYS A 66 20.09 2.70 -7.00
N LEU A 67 18.98 1.99 -7.17
CA LEU A 67 18.40 1.12 -6.16
C LEU A 67 18.84 -0.34 -6.28
N ASN A 68 19.62 -0.69 -7.31
CA ASN A 68 20.01 -2.06 -7.65
C ASN A 68 18.80 -3.01 -7.78
N ILE A 69 17.78 -2.57 -8.53
CA ILE A 69 16.59 -3.36 -8.86
C ILE A 69 16.31 -3.27 -10.37
N SER A 70 15.40 -4.11 -10.87
CA SER A 70 14.93 -3.99 -12.26
C SER A 70 14.06 -2.75 -12.47
N GLN A 71 14.04 -2.22 -13.69
CA GLN A 71 13.14 -1.10 -14.04
C GLN A 71 11.67 -1.48 -13.81
N THR A 72 11.28 -2.72 -14.09
CA THR A 72 9.93 -3.23 -13.83
C THR A 72 9.60 -3.21 -12.34
N ALA A 73 10.54 -3.59 -11.47
CA ALA A 73 10.36 -3.50 -10.03
C ALA A 73 10.13 -2.04 -9.59
N TYR A 74 10.93 -1.11 -10.13
CA TYR A 74 10.73 0.32 -9.86
C TYR A 74 9.40 0.86 -10.43
N SER A 75 8.94 0.35 -11.56
CA SER A 75 7.63 0.71 -12.13
C SER A 75 6.47 0.28 -11.22
N LYS A 76 6.57 -0.93 -10.62
CA LYS A 76 5.59 -1.41 -9.63
C LYS A 76 5.56 -0.56 -8.37
N ILE A 77 6.72 -0.05 -7.95
CA ILE A 77 6.84 0.93 -6.85
C ILE A 77 5.99 2.17 -7.14
N GLU A 78 6.19 2.81 -8.29
CA GLU A 78 5.42 4.01 -8.65
C GLU A 78 3.93 3.73 -8.94
N ALA A 79 3.56 2.46 -9.10
CA ALA A 79 2.18 2.04 -9.28
C ALA A 79 1.50 1.61 -7.97
N GLY A 80 2.19 1.66 -6.82
CA GLY A 80 1.66 1.18 -5.54
C GLY A 80 1.45 -0.33 -5.48
N LYS A 81 1.97 -1.09 -6.45
CA LYS A 81 1.77 -2.55 -6.58
C LYS A 81 2.81 -3.39 -5.81
N SER A 82 3.71 -2.73 -5.11
CA SER A 82 4.70 -3.38 -4.26
C SER A 82 4.93 -2.51 -3.03
N GLY A 83 4.79 -3.10 -1.85
CA GLY A 83 5.15 -2.43 -0.61
C GLY A 83 6.63 -2.03 -0.57
N PHE A 84 6.95 -1.12 0.35
CA PHE A 84 8.29 -0.59 0.52
C PHE A 84 8.86 -0.98 1.88
N SER A 85 10.12 -1.40 1.92
CA SER A 85 10.85 -1.33 3.18
C SER A 85 11.21 0.12 3.49
N ALA A 86 11.27 0.48 4.77
CA ALA A 86 11.72 1.80 5.20
C ALA A 86 13.11 2.16 4.62
N PHE A 87 13.99 1.17 4.48
CA PHE A 87 15.32 1.35 3.89
C PHE A 87 15.26 1.72 2.40
N ARG A 88 14.39 1.07 1.62
CA ARG A 88 14.19 1.40 0.19
C ARG A 88 13.61 2.79 0.04
N LEU A 89 12.61 3.16 0.83
CA LEU A 89 12.04 4.51 0.84
C LEU A 89 13.09 5.57 1.15
N ARG A 90 13.90 5.35 2.19
CA ARG A 90 15.04 6.23 2.52
C ARG A 90 15.99 6.40 1.34
N HIS A 91 16.33 5.33 0.61
CA HIS A 91 17.17 5.44 -0.58
C HIS A 91 16.50 6.24 -1.71
N ILE A 92 15.21 6.02 -1.96
CA ILE A 92 14.45 6.79 -2.95
C ILE A 92 14.49 8.28 -2.59
N PHE A 93 14.15 8.64 -1.35
CA PHE A 93 14.19 10.03 -0.88
C PHE A 93 15.59 10.64 -0.98
N LYS A 94 16.64 9.87 -0.70
CA LYS A 94 18.02 10.31 -0.86
C LYS A 94 18.37 10.60 -2.33
N ILE A 95 17.98 9.72 -3.26
CA ILE A 95 18.22 9.90 -4.71
C ILE A 95 17.45 11.13 -5.22
N LEU A 96 16.20 11.26 -4.78
CA LEU A 96 15.37 12.40 -5.14
C LEU A 96 15.78 13.67 -4.39
N GLY A 97 16.58 13.60 -3.32
CA GLY A 97 16.97 14.75 -2.51
C GLY A 97 15.77 15.47 -1.88
N ILE A 98 14.85 14.70 -1.30
CA ILE A 98 13.59 15.20 -0.72
C ILE A 98 13.54 14.80 0.76
N ASP A 99 13.06 15.72 1.60
CA ASP A 99 12.72 15.41 2.98
C ASP A 99 11.47 14.51 3.01
N PRO A 100 11.51 13.31 3.63
CA PRO A 100 10.36 12.40 3.69
C PRO A 100 9.07 13.07 4.17
N ARG A 101 9.16 14.07 5.06
CA ARG A 101 8.00 14.79 5.61
C ARG A 101 7.16 15.48 4.53
N ILE A 102 7.82 15.98 3.47
CA ILE A 102 7.16 16.68 2.36
C ILE A 102 6.24 15.74 1.57
N ILE A 103 6.56 14.44 1.54
CA ILE A 103 5.77 13.44 0.82
C ILE A 103 4.82 12.71 1.76
N ILE A 104 5.29 12.32 2.95
CA ILE A 104 4.53 11.46 3.86
C ILE A 104 3.43 12.21 4.59
N ALA A 105 3.69 13.42 5.10
CA ALA A 105 2.70 14.14 5.91
C ALA A 105 1.40 14.44 5.14
N PRO A 106 1.44 14.95 3.89
CA PRO A 106 0.21 15.21 3.13
C PRO A 106 -0.62 13.95 2.82
N ILE A 107 0.00 12.77 2.78
CA ILE A 107 -0.69 11.50 2.52
C ILE A 107 -1.40 11.00 3.79
N LEU A 108 -0.85 11.30 4.98
CA LEU A 108 -1.42 10.85 6.25
C LEU A 108 -2.47 11.81 6.82
N GLU A 109 -2.42 13.08 6.40
CA GLU A 109 -3.30 14.15 6.90
C GLU A 109 -4.51 14.41 5.99
N GLY A 110 -4.55 13.79 4.81
CA GLY A 110 -5.65 13.89 3.83
C GLY A 110 -6.54 12.65 3.82
#